data_AF-A0A158RTF4-F1
#
_entry.id   AF-A0A158RTF4-F1
#
_cell.length_a   1.000
_cell.length_b   1.000
_cell.length_c   1.000
_cell.angle_alpha   90.00
_cell.angle_beta   90.00
_cell.angle_gamma   90.00
#
_symmetry.space_group_name_H-M   'P 1'
#
loop_
_entity.id
_entity.type
_entity.pdbx_description
1 polymer ?
#
loop_
_entity_poly.entity_id
_entity_poly.type
_entity_poly.pdbx_seq_one_letter_code
_entity_poly.pdbx_strand_id
1 'polypeptide(L)'
;MKTSKNLIQEASKIKGDFTGKVLGMQKLFRENQEKIRSNDMLTAKGQLAQIDKLKRKHEVAMICMIEEEKAAHDRLISEARTLAERDLYKEPSKVDKNKETIFNAKMKELKGRVLFAANPTRATEFLAQMVEAADHPTLARSIQDEFFTLGQTVLQSAGGNVEASHKIRQALANTHNKLVRATQVEGAGEAFEVLQTIESIENGAFVDTAKYGAAFNEFSKYLSEYANDTETYKNVHRDRILQVQMEHSDMQGALITQ
;
A
#
# COMPACT_ATOMS: atom_id res chain seq x y z
N MET A 1 -13.28 -5.49 -13.88
CA MET A 1 -12.00 -6.05 -13.37
C MET A 1 -11.63 -5.22 -12.15
N LYS A 2 -11.38 -5.83 -10.97
CA LYS A 2 -10.96 -5.06 -9.78
C LYS A 2 -9.53 -4.51 -10.02
N THR A 3 -9.32 -3.23 -9.73
CA THR A 3 -8.00 -2.59 -9.78
C THR A 3 -7.39 -2.56 -8.38
N SER A 4 -6.07 -2.40 -8.26
CA SER A 4 -5.38 -2.23 -6.98
C SER A 4 -5.95 -1.05 -6.17
N LYS A 5 -6.28 0.06 -6.83
CA LYS A 5 -6.96 1.22 -6.23
C LYS A 5 -8.34 0.87 -5.65
N ASN A 6 -9.14 0.06 -6.35
CA ASN A 6 -10.45 -0.36 -5.84
C ASN A 6 -10.32 -1.23 -4.58
N LEU A 7 -9.32 -2.12 -4.53
CA LEU A 7 -9.06 -2.96 -3.37
C LEU A 7 -8.61 -2.13 -2.14
N ILE A 8 -7.77 -1.11 -2.34
CA ILE A 8 -7.40 -0.17 -1.27
C ILE A 8 -8.62 0.61 -0.75
N GLN A 9 -9.53 1.01 -1.64
CA GLN A 9 -10.77 1.66 -1.24
C GLN A 9 -11.69 0.72 -0.45
N GLU A 10 -11.80 -0.54 -0.86
CA GLU A 10 -12.54 -1.57 -0.11
C GLU A 10 -11.91 -1.80 1.28
N ALA A 11 -10.58 -1.90 1.37
CA ALA A 11 -9.87 -2.01 2.65
C ALA A 11 -10.10 -0.78 3.54
N SER A 12 -10.08 0.42 2.96
CA SER A 12 -10.36 1.67 3.68
C SER A 12 -11.79 1.71 4.23
N LYS A 13 -12.76 1.13 3.51
CA LYS A 13 -14.15 1.01 3.99
C LYS A 13 -14.23 0.10 5.22
N ILE A 14 -13.51 -1.02 5.26
CA ILE A 14 -13.46 -1.89 6.45
C ILE A 14 -13.02 -1.08 7.68
N LYS A 15 -11.94 -0.31 7.56
CA LYS A 15 -11.45 0.57 8.64
C LYS A 15 -12.45 1.67 9.01
N GLY A 16 -13.19 2.20 8.03
CA GLY A 16 -14.27 3.17 8.25
C GLY A 16 -15.43 2.58 9.05
N ASP A 17 -15.96 1.44 8.58
CA ASP A 17 -17.10 0.72 9.15
C ASP A 17 -16.78 0.17 10.55
N PHE A 18 -15.52 -0.14 10.83
CA PHE A 18 -15.04 -0.54 12.15
C PHE A 18 -15.44 0.46 13.26
N THR A 19 -15.47 1.77 12.95
CA THR A 19 -15.94 2.79 13.90
C THR A 19 -17.37 2.51 14.37
N GLY A 20 -18.26 2.20 13.42
CA GLY A 20 -19.67 1.91 13.72
C GLY A 20 -19.83 0.65 14.56
N LYS A 21 -19.00 -0.37 14.30
CA LYS A 21 -18.99 -1.63 15.07
C LYS A 21 -18.55 -1.40 16.53
N VAL A 22 -17.49 -0.63 16.76
CA VAL A 22 -17.03 -0.27 18.11
C VAL A 22 -18.12 0.47 18.89
N LEU A 23 -18.73 1.49 18.28
CA LEU A 23 -19.80 2.27 18.94
C LEU A 23 -21.07 1.45 19.18
N GLY A 24 -21.45 0.58 18.24
CA GLY A 24 -22.56 -0.35 18.40
C GLY A 24 -22.35 -1.29 19.59
N MET A 25 -21.13 -1.81 19.74
CA MET A 25 -20.80 -2.69 20.85
C MET A 25 -20.74 -1.96 22.20
N GLN A 26 -20.26 -0.72 22.22
CA GLN A 26 -20.31 0.13 23.42
C GLN A 26 -21.74 0.39 23.86
N LYS A 27 -22.63 0.69 22.92
CA LYS A 27 -24.06 0.86 23.20
C LYS A 27 -24.67 -0.42 23.78
N LEU A 28 -24.45 -1.57 23.14
CA LEU A 28 -24.95 -2.86 23.61
C LEU A 28 -24.46 -3.21 25.01
N PHE A 29 -23.19 -2.93 25.31
CA PHE A 29 -22.62 -3.13 26.64
C PHE A 29 -23.34 -2.28 27.70
N ARG A 30 -23.54 -0.99 27.44
CA ARG A 30 -24.22 -0.07 28.37
C ARG A 30 -25.67 -0.50 28.63
N GLU A 31 -26.40 -0.89 27.59
CA GLU A 31 -27.77 -1.41 27.71
C GLU A 31 -27.83 -2.69 28.57
N ASN A 32 -26.90 -3.62 28.36
CA ASN A 32 -26.82 -4.84 29.16
C ASN A 32 -26.39 -4.56 30.59
N GLN A 33 -25.48 -3.61 30.79
CA GLN A 33 -25.05 -3.18 32.12
C GLN A 33 -26.21 -2.56 32.90
N GLU A 34 -27.03 -1.73 32.26
CA GLU A 34 -28.22 -1.14 32.87
C GLU A 34 -29.24 -2.21 33.29
N LYS A 35 -29.51 -3.19 32.42
CA LYS A 35 -30.39 -4.34 32.74
C LYS A 35 -29.90 -5.15 33.94
N ILE A 36 -28.58 -5.30 34.11
CA ILE A 36 -28.03 -5.98 35.29
C ILE A 36 -28.22 -5.13 36.55
N ARG A 37 -28.04 -3.81 36.46
CA ARG A 37 -28.18 -2.88 37.60
C ARG A 37 -29.62 -2.72 38.07
N SER A 38 -30.59 -2.75 37.15
CA SER A 38 -32.02 -2.66 37.46
C SER A 38 -32.65 -4.01 37.85
N ASN A 39 -31.86 -5.08 37.93
CA ASN A 39 -32.36 -6.39 38.33
C ASN A 39 -32.47 -6.50 39.86
N ASP A 40 -33.70 -6.35 40.36
CA ASP A 40 -34.04 -6.46 41.79
C ASP A 40 -33.82 -7.87 42.38
N MET A 41 -33.68 -8.90 41.55
CA MET A 41 -33.38 -10.27 41.98
C MET A 41 -31.90 -10.47 42.33
N LEU A 42 -31.02 -9.52 41.99
CA LEU A 42 -29.60 -9.59 42.27
C LEU A 42 -29.24 -8.72 43.46
N THR A 43 -28.46 -9.29 44.40
CA THR A 43 -27.77 -8.49 45.40
C THR A 43 -26.73 -7.59 44.74
N ALA A 44 -26.32 -6.49 45.39
CA ALA A 44 -25.26 -5.62 44.88
C ALA A 44 -23.96 -6.38 44.50
N LYS A 45 -23.59 -7.40 45.30
CA LYS A 45 -22.45 -8.28 44.99
C LYS A 45 -22.69 -9.14 43.75
N GLY A 46 -23.91 -9.65 43.57
CA GLY A 46 -24.32 -10.40 42.38
C GLY A 46 -24.33 -9.54 41.12
N GLN A 47 -24.80 -8.29 41.21
CA GLN A 47 -24.77 -7.33 40.10
C GLN A 47 -23.32 -7.04 39.66
N LEU A 48 -22.41 -6.78 40.62
CA LEU A 48 -20.99 -6.56 40.30
C LEU A 48 -20.36 -7.77 39.62
N ALA A 49 -20.62 -8.99 40.11
CA ALA A 49 -20.10 -10.21 39.50
C ALA A 49 -20.61 -10.41 38.06
N GLN A 50 -21.89 -10.11 37.80
CA GLN A 50 -22.47 -10.20 36.45
C GLN A 50 -21.92 -9.11 35.51
N ILE A 51 -21.69 -7.88 36.01
CA ILE A 51 -21.05 -6.81 35.23
C ILE A 51 -19.61 -7.20 34.86
N ASP A 52 -18.86 -7.81 35.78
CA ASP A 52 -17.50 -8.27 35.49
C ASP A 52 -17.47 -9.39 34.43
N LYS A 53 -18.43 -10.31 34.47
CA LYS A 53 -18.60 -11.31 33.40
C LYS A 53 -18.95 -10.66 32.07
N LEU A 54 -19.87 -9.69 32.08
CA LEU A 54 -20.26 -8.93 30.88
C LEU A 54 -19.06 -8.20 30.25
N LYS A 55 -18.20 -7.58 31.08
CA LYS A 55 -16.96 -6.93 30.64
C LYS A 55 -16.02 -7.91 29.96
N ARG A 56 -15.76 -9.08 30.56
CA ARG A 56 -14.91 -10.12 29.96
C ARG A 56 -15.48 -10.63 28.63
N LYS A 57 -16.79 -10.84 28.55
CA LYS A 57 -17.47 -11.22 27.31
C LYS A 57 -17.24 -10.17 26.21
N HIS A 58 -17.45 -8.89 26.50
CA HIS A 58 -17.27 -7.82 25.52
C HIS A 58 -15.80 -7.59 25.15
N GLU A 59 -14.87 -7.77 26.10
CA GLU A 59 -13.43 -7.74 25.82
C GLU A 59 -13.05 -8.81 24.79
N VAL A 60 -13.37 -10.08 25.06
CA VAL A 60 -13.06 -11.19 24.14
C VAL A 60 -13.74 -10.98 22.79
N ALA A 61 -15.02 -10.63 22.78
CA ALA A 61 -15.76 -10.38 21.54
C ALA A 61 -15.15 -9.22 20.71
N MET A 62 -14.60 -8.19 21.36
CA MET A 62 -13.98 -7.06 20.66
C MET A 62 -12.67 -7.50 20.02
N ILE A 63 -11.87 -8.32 20.71
CA ILE A 63 -10.65 -8.87 20.16
C ILE A 63 -10.93 -9.77 18.95
N CYS A 64 -11.95 -10.63 19.02
CA CYS A 64 -12.39 -11.44 17.87
C CYS A 64 -12.74 -10.56 16.67
N MET A 65 -13.58 -9.56 16.91
CA MET A 65 -14.02 -8.65 15.85
C MET A 65 -12.85 -7.88 15.24
N ILE A 66 -11.92 -7.38 16.06
CA ILE A 66 -10.70 -6.73 15.58
C ILE A 66 -9.89 -7.68 14.69
N GLU A 67 -9.71 -8.93 15.11
CA GLU A 67 -8.97 -9.93 14.35
C GLU A 67 -9.62 -10.22 12.99
N GLU A 68 -10.93 -10.45 12.97
CA GLU A 68 -11.68 -10.71 11.74
C GLU A 68 -11.60 -9.54 10.76
N GLU A 69 -11.79 -8.31 11.24
CA GLU A 69 -11.75 -7.11 10.40
C GLU A 69 -10.32 -6.80 9.91
N LYS A 70 -9.31 -7.00 10.77
CA LYS A 70 -7.90 -6.86 10.38
C LYS A 70 -7.53 -7.90 9.33
N ALA A 71 -7.91 -9.16 9.51
CA ALA A 71 -7.63 -10.21 8.53
C ALA A 71 -8.29 -9.94 7.17
N ALA A 72 -9.55 -9.45 7.17
CA ALA A 72 -10.24 -9.05 5.95
C ALA A 72 -9.57 -7.85 5.26
N HIS A 73 -9.15 -6.85 6.04
CA HIS A 73 -8.38 -5.71 5.57
C HIS A 73 -7.05 -6.13 4.95
N ASP A 74 -6.24 -6.90 5.67
CA ASP A 74 -4.88 -7.30 5.26
C ASP A 74 -4.92 -8.17 4.00
N ARG A 75 -5.95 -9.02 3.85
CA ARG A 75 -6.19 -9.79 2.62
C ARG A 75 -6.38 -8.88 1.41
N LEU A 76 -7.19 -7.83 1.52
CA LEU A 76 -7.43 -6.89 0.41
C LEU A 76 -6.17 -6.10 0.06
N ILE A 77 -5.39 -5.70 1.06
CA ILE A 77 -4.11 -5.01 0.87
C ILE A 77 -3.08 -5.92 0.17
N SER A 78 -2.99 -7.19 0.58
CA SER A 78 -2.13 -8.19 -0.06
C SER A 78 -2.53 -8.47 -1.52
N GLU A 79 -3.84 -8.54 -1.81
CA GLU A 79 -4.33 -8.68 -3.19
C GLU A 79 -4.01 -7.42 -4.01
N ALA A 80 -4.17 -6.22 -3.43
CA ALA A 80 -3.83 -4.96 -4.08
C ALA A 80 -2.33 -4.88 -4.41
N ARG A 81 -1.46 -5.33 -3.49
CA ARG A 81 -0.01 -5.42 -3.67
C ARG A 81 0.35 -6.31 -4.85
N THR A 82 -0.23 -7.51 -4.88
CA THR A 82 0.01 -8.48 -5.96
C THR A 82 -0.39 -7.91 -7.33
N LEU A 83 -1.52 -7.20 -7.42
CA LEU A 83 -1.94 -6.54 -8.66
C LEU A 83 -1.00 -5.39 -9.04
N ALA A 84 -0.57 -4.58 -8.09
CA ALA A 84 0.34 -3.47 -8.34
C ALA A 84 1.73 -3.95 -8.78
N GLU A 85 2.28 -4.98 -8.12
CA GLU A 85 3.54 -5.62 -8.53
C GLU A 85 3.44 -6.20 -9.94
N ARG A 86 2.33 -6.88 -10.26
CA ARG A 86 2.10 -7.38 -11.62
C ARG A 86 2.07 -6.26 -12.65
N ASP A 87 1.44 -5.14 -12.35
CA ASP A 87 1.34 -4.01 -13.27
C ASP A 87 2.70 -3.28 -13.40
N LEU A 88 3.51 -3.24 -12.33
CA LEU A 88 4.87 -2.70 -12.32
C LEU A 88 5.84 -3.54 -13.16
N TYR A 89 5.78 -4.87 -13.02
CA TYR A 89 6.65 -5.82 -13.72
C TYR A 89 6.08 -6.30 -15.05
N LYS A 90 4.97 -5.71 -15.50
CA LYS A 90 4.36 -6.06 -16.79
C LYS A 90 5.39 -5.86 -17.90
N GLU A 91 5.67 -6.91 -18.64
CA GLU A 91 6.53 -6.78 -19.82
C GLU A 91 5.84 -5.89 -20.87
N PRO A 92 6.57 -4.96 -21.49
CA PRO A 92 6.01 -4.15 -22.56
C PRO A 92 5.64 -5.06 -23.73
N SER A 93 4.56 -4.72 -24.44
CA SER A 93 4.12 -5.47 -25.61
C SER A 93 5.23 -5.61 -26.65
N LYS A 94 5.21 -6.68 -27.43
CA LYS A 94 6.10 -6.79 -28.59
C LYS A 94 5.73 -5.69 -29.59
N VAL A 95 6.75 -4.98 -30.05
CA VAL A 95 6.60 -3.98 -31.11
C VAL A 95 6.39 -4.72 -32.43
N ASP A 96 5.56 -4.15 -33.31
CA ASP A 96 5.42 -4.65 -34.68
C ASP A 96 6.79 -4.59 -35.40
N LYS A 97 7.14 -5.66 -36.13
CA LYS A 97 8.42 -5.75 -36.87
C LYS A 97 8.65 -4.58 -37.83
N ASN A 98 7.59 -4.06 -38.46
CA ASN A 98 7.68 -2.91 -39.35
C ASN A 98 8.01 -1.64 -38.57
N LYS A 99 7.37 -1.44 -37.41
CA LYS A 99 7.68 -0.31 -36.52
C LYS A 99 9.10 -0.39 -35.99
N GLU A 100 9.54 -1.58 -35.57
CA GLU A 100 10.90 -1.82 -35.11
C GLU A 100 11.94 -1.53 -36.22
N THR A 101 11.65 -1.91 -37.47
CA THR A 101 12.53 -1.65 -38.61
C THR A 101 12.64 -0.15 -38.92
N ILE A 102 11.52 0.56 -38.94
CA ILE A 102 11.48 2.02 -39.15
C ILE A 102 12.22 2.73 -38.02
N PHE A 103 11.99 2.32 -36.77
CA PHE A 103 12.68 2.85 -35.61
C PHE A 103 14.19 2.64 -35.70
N ASN A 104 14.65 1.43 -36.02
CA ASN A 104 16.08 1.12 -36.15
C ASN A 104 16.76 1.95 -37.26
N ALA A 105 16.08 2.18 -38.39
CA ALA A 105 16.58 3.04 -39.46
C ALA A 105 16.73 4.50 -38.98
N LYS A 106 15.70 5.03 -38.31
CA LYS A 106 15.71 6.37 -37.73
C LYS A 106 16.76 6.52 -36.62
N MET A 107 16.99 5.47 -35.83
CA MET A 107 17.98 5.45 -34.76
C MET A 107 19.40 5.49 -35.30
N LYS A 108 19.69 4.75 -36.38
CA LYS A 108 20.98 4.84 -37.10
C LYS A 108 21.24 6.24 -37.65
N GLU A 109 20.23 6.87 -38.25
CA GLU A 109 20.34 8.23 -38.76
C GLU A 109 20.62 9.23 -37.64
N LEU A 110 19.83 9.18 -36.56
CA LEU A 110 19.99 10.07 -35.41
C LEU A 110 21.32 9.86 -34.69
N LYS A 111 21.77 8.62 -34.52
CA LYS A 111 23.10 8.30 -33.99
C LYS A 111 24.20 8.96 -34.81
N GLY A 112 24.14 8.84 -36.14
CA GLY A 112 25.07 9.52 -37.03
C GLY A 112 25.06 11.02 -36.83
N ARG A 113 23.87 11.63 -36.72
CA ARG A 113 23.73 13.07 -36.47
C ARG A 113 24.28 13.52 -35.12
N VAL A 114 24.16 12.71 -34.08
CA VAL A 114 24.77 12.98 -32.76
C VAL A 114 26.29 12.96 -32.85
N LEU A 115 26.86 11.92 -33.47
CA LEU A 115 28.32 11.73 -33.58
C LEU A 115 28.99 12.79 -34.47
N PHE A 116 28.33 13.23 -35.54
CA PHE A 116 28.83 14.23 -36.48
C PHE A 116 28.26 15.64 -36.26
N ALA A 117 27.70 15.91 -35.08
CA ALA A 117 27.12 17.21 -34.77
C ALA A 117 28.21 18.31 -34.75
N ALA A 118 27.90 19.47 -35.34
CA ALA A 118 28.82 20.60 -35.40
C ALA A 118 29.13 21.25 -34.04
N ASN A 119 28.26 21.02 -33.04
CA ASN A 119 28.48 21.48 -31.67
C ASN A 119 27.70 20.59 -30.67
N PRO A 120 28.10 20.61 -29.39
CA PRO A 120 27.49 19.75 -28.36
C PRO A 120 26.00 20.03 -28.12
N THR A 121 25.54 21.28 -28.27
CA THR A 121 24.12 21.65 -28.13
C THR A 121 23.27 20.94 -29.17
N ARG A 122 23.70 20.95 -30.42
CA ARG A 122 23.01 20.25 -31.52
C ARG A 122 23.03 18.74 -31.33
N ALA A 123 24.12 18.20 -30.77
CA ALA A 123 24.20 16.79 -30.41
C ALA A 123 23.18 16.43 -29.30
N THR A 124 22.98 17.29 -28.30
CA THR A 124 21.93 17.11 -27.29
C THR A 124 20.51 17.17 -27.85
N GLU A 125 20.25 18.01 -28.86
CA GLU A 125 18.95 18.07 -29.54
C GLU A 125 18.65 16.77 -30.29
N PHE A 126 19.65 16.21 -31.00
CA PHE A 126 19.47 14.93 -31.68
C PHE A 126 19.28 13.76 -30.70
N LEU A 127 19.95 13.80 -29.54
CA LEU A 127 19.68 12.85 -28.46
C LEU A 127 18.26 12.96 -27.91
N ALA A 128 17.72 14.18 -27.79
CA ALA A 128 16.32 14.36 -27.41
C ALA A 128 15.37 13.78 -28.46
N GLN A 129 15.67 13.95 -29.75
CA GLN A 129 14.89 13.36 -30.84
C GLN A 129 14.96 11.81 -30.85
N MET A 130 16.06 11.21 -30.40
CA MET A 130 16.15 9.75 -30.24
C MET A 130 15.15 9.24 -29.19
N VAL A 131 15.06 9.95 -28.05
CA VAL A 131 14.11 9.63 -26.99
C VAL A 131 12.66 9.87 -27.44
N GLU A 132 12.39 10.94 -28.16
CA GLU A 132 11.06 11.23 -28.71
C GLU A 132 10.62 10.25 -29.80
N ALA A 133 11.56 9.67 -30.54
CA ALA A 133 11.28 8.65 -31.53
C ALA A 133 10.95 7.28 -30.89
N ALA A 134 11.28 7.07 -29.61
CA ALA A 134 10.96 5.86 -28.87
C ALA A 134 9.54 5.93 -28.30
N ASP A 135 8.56 5.83 -29.20
CA ASP A 135 7.12 5.91 -28.91
C ASP A 135 6.55 4.68 -28.19
N HIS A 136 7.37 3.66 -27.96
CA HIS A 136 6.98 2.40 -27.32
C HIS A 136 7.99 1.98 -26.24
N PRO A 137 7.56 1.47 -25.07
CA PRO A 137 8.48 1.17 -23.96
C PRO A 137 9.59 0.17 -24.30
N THR A 138 9.31 -0.84 -25.12
CA THR A 138 10.33 -1.77 -25.65
C THR A 138 11.41 -1.06 -26.47
N LEU A 139 11.03 -0.07 -27.30
CA LEU A 139 11.97 0.73 -28.09
C LEU A 139 12.75 1.71 -27.21
N ALA A 140 12.09 2.26 -26.19
CA ALA A 140 12.76 3.12 -25.21
C ALA A 140 13.80 2.35 -24.39
N ARG A 141 13.51 1.09 -24.00
CA ARG A 141 14.47 0.21 -23.32
C ARG A 141 15.67 -0.12 -24.19
N SER A 142 15.48 -0.37 -25.49
CA SER A 142 16.58 -0.76 -26.38
C SER A 142 17.62 0.34 -26.61
N ILE A 143 17.27 1.60 -26.34
CA ILE A 143 18.18 2.74 -26.55
C ILE A 143 18.83 3.29 -25.28
N GLN A 144 18.56 2.71 -24.10
CA GLN A 144 19.13 3.22 -22.83
C GLN A 144 20.66 3.20 -22.83
N ASP A 145 21.27 2.06 -23.18
CA ASP A 145 22.73 1.92 -23.21
C ASP A 145 23.38 2.84 -24.26
N GLU A 146 22.72 2.99 -25.40
CA GLU A 146 23.18 3.85 -26.49
C GLU A 146 23.07 5.33 -26.13
N PHE A 147 22.00 5.73 -25.44
CA PHE A 147 21.84 7.08 -24.91
C PHE A 147 22.95 7.44 -23.92
N PHE A 148 23.31 6.54 -23.01
CA PHE A 148 24.42 6.76 -22.07
C PHE A 148 25.75 6.93 -22.79
N THR A 149 26.03 6.05 -23.76
CA THR A 149 27.27 6.08 -24.54
C THR A 149 27.40 7.40 -25.29
N LEU A 150 26.36 7.80 -26.03
CA LEU A 150 26.37 9.04 -26.80
C LEU A 150 26.34 10.29 -25.90
N GLY A 151 25.60 10.26 -24.80
CA GLY A 151 25.57 11.35 -23.82
C GLY A 151 26.93 11.64 -23.21
N GLN A 152 27.73 10.61 -22.94
CA GLN A 152 29.13 10.76 -22.51
C GLN A 152 29.99 11.40 -23.59
N THR A 153 29.87 10.97 -24.85
CA THR A 153 30.59 11.59 -25.97
C THR A 153 30.25 13.08 -26.11
N VAL A 154 28.98 13.45 -25.96
CA VAL A 154 28.54 14.85 -26.03
C VAL A 154 29.10 15.67 -24.87
N LEU A 155 29.11 15.13 -23.65
CA LEU A 155 29.73 15.78 -22.49
C LEU A 155 31.23 16.02 -22.68
N GLN A 156 31.96 15.04 -23.21
CA GLN A 156 33.40 15.16 -23.49
C GLN A 156 33.68 16.22 -24.56
N SER A 157 32.84 16.30 -25.59
CA SER A 157 32.97 17.31 -26.66
C SER A 157 32.75 18.75 -26.19
N ALA A 158 32.15 18.95 -25.00
CA ALA A 158 31.90 20.26 -24.41
C ALA A 158 33.07 20.82 -23.57
N GLY A 159 34.14 20.03 -23.38
CA GLY A 159 35.19 20.18 -22.36
C GLY A 159 36.07 21.44 -22.34
N GLY A 160 35.69 22.52 -23.02
CA GLY A 160 36.42 23.80 -23.02
C GLY A 160 35.75 24.95 -22.26
N ASN A 161 34.46 24.84 -21.90
CA ASN A 161 33.70 25.91 -21.24
C ASN A 161 32.81 25.34 -20.13
N VAL A 162 33.05 25.79 -18.88
CA VAL A 162 32.37 25.31 -17.65
C VAL A 162 30.87 25.56 -17.70
N GLU A 163 30.45 26.73 -18.20
CA GLU A 163 29.05 27.14 -18.24
C GLU A 163 28.27 26.40 -19.33
N ALA A 164 28.90 26.19 -20.49
CA ALA A 164 28.36 25.36 -21.57
C ALA A 164 28.22 23.89 -21.13
N SER A 165 29.23 23.35 -20.44
CA SER A 165 29.22 21.99 -19.90
C SER A 165 28.09 21.78 -18.89
N HIS A 166 27.79 22.78 -18.05
CA HIS A 166 26.70 22.70 -17.08
C HIS A 166 25.32 22.63 -17.76
N LYS A 167 25.08 23.49 -18.75
CA LYS A 167 23.82 23.50 -19.54
C LYS A 167 23.60 22.17 -20.27
N ILE A 168 24.64 21.61 -20.87
CA ILE A 168 24.58 20.32 -21.57
C ILE A 168 24.26 19.18 -20.59
N ARG A 169 24.89 19.18 -19.41
CA ARG A 169 24.60 18.19 -18.37
C ARG A 169 23.14 18.25 -17.92
N GLN A 170 22.59 19.45 -17.73
CA GLN A 170 21.18 19.63 -17.37
C GLN A 170 20.24 19.15 -18.47
N ALA A 171 20.54 19.46 -19.74
CA ALA A 171 19.76 18.98 -20.88
C ALA A 171 19.76 17.44 -20.97
N LEU A 172 20.92 16.81 -20.82
CA LEU A 172 21.05 15.35 -20.81
C LEU A 172 20.30 14.71 -19.65
N ALA A 173 20.35 15.30 -18.45
CA ALA A 173 19.58 14.82 -17.29
C ALA A 173 18.07 14.86 -17.57
N ASN A 174 17.56 15.97 -18.13
CA ASN A 174 16.15 16.09 -18.49
C ASN A 174 15.73 15.05 -19.54
N THR A 175 16.56 14.84 -20.57
CA THR A 175 16.30 13.86 -21.62
C THR A 175 16.38 12.42 -21.09
N HIS A 176 17.31 12.13 -20.18
CA HIS A 176 17.40 10.84 -19.51
C HIS A 176 16.15 10.56 -18.68
N ASN A 177 15.66 11.55 -17.92
CA ASN A 177 14.42 11.41 -17.15
C ASN A 177 13.22 11.13 -18.05
N LYS A 178 13.15 11.77 -19.23
CA LYS A 178 12.12 11.44 -20.25
C LYS A 178 12.26 10.00 -20.75
N LEU A 179 13.48 9.54 -21.02
CA LEU A 179 13.73 8.17 -21.48
C LEU A 179 13.32 7.14 -20.44
N VAL A 180 13.67 7.34 -19.17
CA VAL A 180 13.26 6.47 -18.06
C VAL A 180 11.74 6.41 -17.92
N ARG A 181 11.04 7.54 -18.11
CA ARG A 181 9.57 7.53 -18.14
C ARG A 181 9.02 6.78 -19.35
N ALA A 182 9.66 6.90 -20.51
CA ALA A 182 9.24 6.19 -21.72
C ALA A 182 9.49 4.67 -21.62
N THR A 183 10.45 4.20 -20.81
CA THR A 183 10.68 2.75 -20.60
C THR A 183 9.68 2.09 -19.65
N GLN A 184 8.93 2.90 -18.90
CA GLN A 184 7.86 2.43 -18.04
C GLN A 184 6.65 2.00 -18.88
N VAL A 185 6.07 0.86 -18.54
CA VAL A 185 4.81 0.42 -19.16
C VAL A 185 3.69 1.30 -18.62
N GLU A 186 2.67 1.57 -19.45
CA GLU A 186 1.47 2.29 -19.03
C GLU A 186 0.91 1.67 -17.74
N GLY A 187 0.76 2.49 -16.69
CA GLY A 187 0.35 2.05 -15.35
C GLY A 187 1.48 1.79 -14.34
N ALA A 188 2.76 1.72 -14.75
CA ALA A 188 3.86 1.45 -13.82
C ALA A 188 4.09 2.59 -12.81
N GLY A 189 3.90 3.85 -13.21
CA GLY A 189 3.94 5.00 -12.29
C GLY A 189 2.83 4.93 -11.24
N GLU A 190 1.60 4.63 -11.68
CA GLU A 190 0.47 4.43 -10.76
C GLU A 190 0.66 3.22 -9.84
N ALA A 191 1.25 2.14 -10.35
CA ALA A 191 1.59 0.96 -9.56
C ALA A 191 2.60 1.28 -8.45
N PHE A 192 3.59 2.13 -8.73
CA PHE A 192 4.55 2.58 -7.73
C PHE A 192 3.89 3.41 -6.61
N GLU A 193 3.03 4.38 -6.96
CA GLU A 193 2.28 5.16 -5.98
C GLU A 193 1.38 4.28 -5.11
N VAL A 194 0.75 3.28 -5.72
CA VAL A 194 -0.07 2.29 -5.03
C VAL A 194 0.77 1.46 -4.05
N LEU A 195 1.96 1.01 -4.46
CA LEU A 195 2.86 0.25 -3.57
C LEU A 195 3.36 1.08 -2.39
N GLN A 196 3.68 2.36 -2.61
CA GLN A 196 4.01 3.28 -1.50
C GLN A 196 2.84 3.47 -0.54
N THR A 197 1.62 3.57 -1.06
CA THR A 197 0.40 3.66 -0.25
C THR A 197 0.20 2.39 0.57
N ILE A 198 0.41 1.21 -0.03
CA ILE A 198 0.31 -0.09 0.65
C ILE A 198 1.35 -0.20 1.77
N GLU A 199 2.60 0.17 1.50
CA GLU A 199 3.66 0.16 2.52
C GLU A 199 3.32 1.07 3.71
N SER A 200 2.75 2.25 3.45
CA SER A 200 2.24 3.14 4.50
C SER A 200 1.11 2.51 5.31
N ILE A 201 0.20 1.77 4.66
CA ILE A 201 -0.92 1.08 5.32
C ILE A 201 -0.42 -0.08 6.18
N GLU A 202 0.48 -0.93 5.67
CA GLU A 202 1.02 -2.10 6.38
C GLU A 202 1.85 -1.71 7.61
N ASN A 203 2.57 -0.59 7.54
CA ASN A 203 3.32 -0.04 8.68
C ASN A 203 2.41 0.70 9.68
N GLY A 204 1.15 0.95 9.32
CA GLY A 204 0.17 1.65 10.14
C GLY A 204 -0.57 0.72 11.10
N ALA A 205 -1.03 1.28 12.22
CA ALA A 205 -1.95 0.57 13.10
C ALA A 205 -3.34 0.41 12.45
N PHE A 206 -3.91 -0.80 12.54
CA PHE A 206 -5.28 -1.05 12.09
C PHE A 206 -6.28 -0.33 13.02
N VAL A 207 -6.12 -0.50 14.33
CA VAL A 207 -6.95 0.14 15.35
C VAL A 207 -6.29 1.41 15.87
N ASP A 208 -7.00 2.54 15.76
CA ASP A 208 -6.63 3.79 16.41
C ASP A 208 -7.02 3.74 17.90
N THR A 209 -6.10 3.32 18.74
CA THR A 209 -6.31 3.17 20.19
C THR A 209 -6.52 4.50 20.90
N ALA A 210 -6.02 5.62 20.34
CA ALA A 210 -6.28 6.94 20.88
C ALA A 210 -7.75 7.35 20.65
N LYS A 211 -8.27 7.11 19.44
CA LYS A 211 -9.67 7.36 19.09
C LYS A 211 -10.64 6.48 19.90
N TYR A 212 -10.32 5.20 20.09
CA TYR A 212 -11.22 4.25 20.75
C TYR A 212 -10.96 4.04 22.24
N GLY A 213 -9.93 4.65 22.81
CA GLY A 213 -9.48 4.38 24.18
C GLY A 213 -10.57 4.56 25.24
N ALA A 214 -11.44 5.57 25.10
CA ALA A 214 -12.57 5.77 26.02
C ALA A 214 -13.58 4.62 25.96
N ALA A 215 -13.95 4.19 24.74
CA ALA A 215 -14.86 3.06 24.54
C ALA A 215 -14.23 1.75 25.04
N PHE A 216 -12.96 1.52 24.74
CA PHE A 216 -12.21 0.35 25.19
C PHE A 216 -12.14 0.25 26.71
N ASN A 217 -11.85 1.36 27.40
CA ASN A 217 -11.75 1.38 28.85
C ASN A 217 -13.07 1.09 29.59
N GLU A 218 -14.23 1.24 28.95
CA GLU A 218 -15.51 0.82 29.55
C GLU A 218 -15.61 -0.70 29.71
N PHE A 219 -15.05 -1.43 28.74
CA PHE A 219 -14.98 -2.88 28.79
C PHE A 219 -13.76 -3.33 29.59
N SER A 220 -12.57 -2.86 29.17
CA SER A 220 -11.29 -3.32 29.67
C SER A 220 -10.11 -2.48 29.17
N LYS A 221 -9.15 -2.25 30.07
CA LYS A 221 -7.86 -1.63 29.73
C LYS A 221 -7.04 -2.47 28.74
N TYR A 222 -7.23 -3.79 28.71
CA TYR A 222 -6.47 -4.70 27.86
C TYR A 222 -6.77 -4.52 26.37
N LEU A 223 -7.95 -3.98 26.03
CA LEU A 223 -8.28 -3.72 24.63
C LEU A 223 -7.37 -2.66 24.01
N SER A 224 -7.05 -1.60 24.74
CA SER A 224 -6.11 -0.58 24.24
C SER A 224 -4.68 -1.11 24.11
N GLU A 225 -4.31 -2.07 24.95
CA GLU A 225 -2.97 -2.71 24.95
C GLU A 225 -2.81 -3.67 23.76
N TYR A 226 -3.83 -4.48 23.49
CA TYR A 226 -3.73 -5.59 22.53
C TYR A 226 -4.54 -5.39 21.23
N ALA A 227 -5.22 -4.27 21.02
CA ALA A 227 -6.05 -4.06 19.83
C ALA A 227 -5.29 -4.15 18.49
N ASN A 228 -3.97 -3.95 18.47
CA ASN A 228 -3.16 -4.16 17.26
C ASN A 228 -2.32 -5.43 17.29
N ASP A 229 -2.36 -6.17 18.42
CA ASP A 229 -1.62 -7.42 18.68
C ASP A 229 -2.55 -8.44 19.37
N THR A 230 -3.55 -8.88 18.61
CA THR A 230 -4.55 -9.84 19.09
C THR A 230 -3.95 -11.23 19.32
N GLU A 231 -2.83 -11.56 18.68
CA GLU A 231 -2.13 -12.82 18.86
C GLU A 231 -1.51 -12.92 20.26
N THR A 232 -0.78 -11.88 20.69
CA THR A 232 -0.26 -11.84 22.07
C THR A 232 -1.39 -11.89 23.09
N TYR A 233 -2.52 -11.21 22.86
CA TYR A 233 -3.69 -11.32 23.73
C TYR A 233 -4.17 -12.77 23.87
N LYS A 234 -4.32 -13.49 22.76
CA LYS A 234 -4.79 -14.89 22.76
C LYS A 234 -3.84 -15.79 23.55
N ASN A 235 -2.53 -15.54 23.45
CA ASN A 235 -1.52 -16.30 24.16
C ASN A 235 -1.51 -15.99 25.68
N VAL A 236 -1.56 -14.70 26.05
CA VAL A 236 -1.50 -14.25 27.45
C VAL A 236 -2.81 -14.50 28.20
N HIS A 237 -3.95 -14.37 27.52
CA HIS A 237 -5.29 -14.43 28.12
C HIS A 237 -6.10 -15.67 27.72
N ARG A 238 -5.41 -16.76 27.33
CA ARG A 238 -6.04 -18.02 26.92
C ARG A 238 -7.10 -18.55 27.89
N ASP A 239 -6.79 -18.58 29.18
CA ASP A 239 -7.72 -19.08 30.20
C ASP A 239 -8.98 -18.22 30.32
N ARG A 240 -8.85 -16.90 30.12
CA ARG A 240 -10.00 -15.98 30.11
C ARG A 240 -10.88 -16.24 28.90
N ILE A 241 -10.29 -16.43 27.72
CA ILE A 241 -11.02 -16.75 26.49
C ILE A 241 -11.81 -18.04 26.69
N LEU A 242 -11.15 -19.10 27.18
CA LEU A 242 -11.79 -20.39 27.45
C LEU A 242 -12.94 -20.26 28.46
N GLN A 243 -12.73 -19.53 29.56
CA GLN A 243 -13.79 -19.28 30.54
C GLN A 243 -14.99 -18.60 29.88
N VAL A 244 -14.74 -17.57 29.08
CA VAL A 244 -15.79 -16.81 28.39
C VAL A 244 -16.55 -17.70 27.39
N GLN A 245 -15.88 -18.59 26.67
CA GLN A 245 -16.51 -19.54 25.74
C GLN A 245 -17.32 -20.63 26.45
N MET A 246 -16.87 -21.09 27.62
CA MET A 246 -17.62 -22.05 28.43
C MET A 246 -18.88 -21.43 29.04
N GLU A 247 -18.82 -20.17 29.45
CA GLU A 247 -19.96 -19.45 30.04
C GLU A 247 -20.97 -18.94 29.00
N HIS A 248 -20.57 -18.88 27.73
CA HIS A 248 -21.36 -18.30 26.65
C HIS A 248 -21.28 -19.17 25.37
N SER A 249 -22.29 -20.02 25.19
CA SER A 249 -22.38 -20.96 24.06
C SER A 249 -22.35 -20.28 22.69
N ASP A 250 -22.76 -19.02 22.61
CA ASP A 250 -22.70 -18.18 21.39
C ASP A 250 -21.27 -17.82 20.95
N MET A 251 -20.25 -18.06 21.80
CA MET A 251 -18.85 -17.71 21.51
C MET A 251 -17.94 -18.94 21.30
N GLN A 252 -18.49 -20.16 21.29
CA GLN A 252 -17.71 -21.40 21.18
C GLN A 252 -16.99 -21.61 19.83
N GLY A 253 -17.35 -20.87 18.78
CA GLY A 253 -16.70 -20.93 17.46
C GLY A 253 -15.74 -19.79 17.15
N ALA A 254 -15.62 -18.79 18.03
CA ALA A 254 -14.96 -17.53 17.68
C ALA A 254 -13.43 -17.54 17.84
N LEU A 255 -12.86 -18.46 18.62
CA LEU A 255 -11.43 -18.43 18.95
C LEU A 255 -10.93 -19.84 19.29
N ILE A 256 -10.18 -20.44 18.36
CA ILE A 256 -9.11 -21.44 18.50
C ILE A 256 -9.14 -22.23 17.17
N THR A 257 -8.44 -21.72 16.17
CA THR A 257 -7.78 -22.61 15.21
C THR A 257 -6.60 -23.24 15.96
N GLN A 258 -6.58 -24.56 16.00
CA GLN A 258 -5.44 -25.35 16.49
C GLN A 258 -4.18 -25.08 15.65
#